data_AF-A0A962ALD5-F1
#
_entry.id   AF-A0A962ALD5-F1
#
_cell.length_a   1.000
_cell.length_b   1.000
_cell.length_c   1.000
_cell.angle_alpha   90.00
_cell.angle_beta   90.00
_cell.angle_gamma   90.00
#
_symmetry.space_group_name_H-M   'P 1'
#
loop_
_entity.id
_entity.type
_entity.pdbx_description
1 polymer ?
#
loop_
_entity_poly.entity_id
_entity_poly.type
_entity_poly.pdbx_seq_one_letter_code
_entity_poly.pdbx_strand_id
1 'polypeptide(L)'
;MITSIAAALSSIKTIKDMAEAAVTLHDAQATQEQRLKFQQVILDAQNALFSANEERSTLIDEIASLKKKIAEFENWKADAERYELKPADGSDVLTYQLKATMEHGEPAHHLCPNCFQQRQKSILVKEQTSVGRRTLLVCKRCNSEYMTQGVRHN
;
A
#
# COMPACT_ATOMS: atom_id res chain seq x y z
N MET A 1 18.22 11.22 -3.05
CA MET A 1 18.53 11.15 -4.49
C MET A 1 19.34 12.34 -4.99
N ILE A 2 18.92 13.59 -4.76
CA ILE A 2 19.66 14.78 -5.27
C ILE A 2 21.05 14.91 -4.59
N THR A 3 21.14 14.57 -3.31
CA THR A 3 22.37 14.69 -2.50
C THR A 3 23.45 13.68 -2.89
N SER A 4 23.10 12.41 -3.10
CA SER A 4 24.04 11.35 -3.48
C SER A 4 24.54 11.49 -4.93
N ILE A 5 23.67 11.94 -5.85
CA ILE A 5 24.07 12.25 -7.24
C ILE A 5 24.96 13.50 -7.27
N ALA A 6 24.64 14.55 -6.49
CA ALA A 6 25.49 15.73 -6.36
C ALA A 6 26.86 15.39 -5.77
N ALA A 7 26.91 14.50 -4.77
CA ALA A 7 28.16 14.00 -4.20
C ALA A 7 29.00 13.25 -5.26
N ALA A 8 28.39 12.33 -6.01
CA ALA A 8 29.09 11.61 -7.09
C ALA A 8 29.63 12.56 -8.17
N LEU A 9 28.86 13.56 -8.58
CA LEU A 9 29.29 14.59 -9.55
C LEU A 9 30.45 15.43 -9.00
N SER A 10 30.43 15.77 -7.71
CA SER A 10 31.53 16.49 -7.07
C SER A 10 32.82 15.67 -7.05
N SER A 11 32.73 14.37 -6.76
CA SER A 11 33.87 13.45 -6.80
C SER A 11 34.46 13.31 -8.20
N ILE A 12 33.61 13.23 -9.23
CA ILE A 12 34.06 13.19 -10.64
C ILE A 12 34.77 14.49 -11.02
N LYS A 13 34.26 15.64 -10.59
CA LYS A 13 34.93 16.93 -10.81
C LYS A 13 36.31 16.96 -10.13
N THR A 14 36.39 16.52 -8.88
CA THR A 14 37.66 16.45 -8.15
C THR A 14 38.67 15.52 -8.84
N ILE A 15 38.24 14.35 -9.32
CA ILE A 15 39.06 13.42 -10.12
C ILE A 15 39.61 14.10 -11.38
N LYS A 16 38.77 14.88 -12.09
CA LYS A 16 39.18 15.63 -13.27
C LYS A 16 40.26 16.67 -12.92
N ASP A 17 39.99 17.50 -11.93
CA ASP A 17 40.91 18.56 -11.49
C ASP A 17 42.26 17.96 -11.03
N MET A 18 42.23 16.79 -10.39
CA MET A 18 43.44 16.05 -9.99
C MET A 18 44.21 15.42 -11.15
N ALA A 19 43.54 14.97 -12.21
CA ALA A 19 44.17 14.42 -13.40
C ALA A 19 44.92 15.50 -14.16
N GLU A 20 44.32 16.69 -14.28
CA GLU A 20 44.97 17.88 -14.87
C GLU A 20 46.22 18.27 -14.07
N ALA A 21 46.14 18.29 -12.74
CA ALA A 21 47.29 18.56 -11.89
C ALA A 21 48.39 17.48 -12.01
N ALA A 22 48.02 16.21 -12.15
CA ALA A 22 48.97 15.09 -12.28
C ALA A 22 49.82 15.17 -13.56
N VAL A 23 49.28 15.69 -14.66
CA VAL A 23 50.04 15.88 -15.92
C VAL A 23 51.16 16.92 -15.77
N THR A 24 51.03 17.84 -14.81
CA THR A 24 52.02 18.91 -14.55
C THR A 24 53.08 18.53 -13.51
N LEU A 25 52.95 17.37 -12.87
CA LEU A 25 53.86 16.92 -11.80
C LEU A 25 55.02 16.09 -12.35
N HIS A 26 56.25 16.49 -12.01
CA HIS A 26 57.49 15.74 -12.33
C HIS A 26 58.12 15.05 -11.11
N ASP A 27 57.55 15.23 -9.91
CA ASP A 27 58.08 14.70 -8.64
C ASP A 27 57.41 13.37 -8.24
N ALA A 28 58.23 12.37 -7.92
CA ALA A 28 57.79 11.04 -7.50
C ALA A 28 57.02 11.03 -6.16
N GLN A 29 57.36 11.91 -5.20
CA GLN A 29 56.64 12.03 -3.93
C GLN A 29 55.25 12.64 -4.12
N ALA A 30 55.17 13.69 -4.94
CA ALA A 30 53.88 14.30 -5.30
C ALA A 30 52.97 13.30 -6.04
N THR A 31 53.55 12.41 -6.84
CA THR A 31 52.80 11.35 -7.53
C THR A 31 52.17 10.34 -6.54
N GLN A 32 52.85 10.00 -5.43
CA GLN A 32 52.31 9.06 -4.45
C GLN A 32 51.15 9.65 -3.63
N GLU A 33 51.26 10.92 -3.24
CA GLU A 33 50.17 11.64 -2.57
C GLU A 33 48.94 11.75 -3.48
N GLN A 34 49.14 12.06 -4.76
CA GLN A 34 48.06 12.13 -5.75
C GLN A 34 47.33 10.80 -5.90
N ARG A 35 48.06 9.67 -5.92
CA ARG A 35 47.48 8.32 -5.97
C ARG A 35 46.57 8.03 -4.77
N LEU A 36 47.01 8.37 -3.56
CA LEU A 36 46.20 8.18 -2.35
C LEU A 36 44.93 9.04 -2.39
N LYS A 37 45.04 10.31 -2.80
CA LYS A 37 43.88 11.18 -3.00
C LYS A 37 42.92 10.62 -4.05
N PHE A 38 43.43 10.07 -5.16
CA PHE A 38 42.60 9.48 -6.21
C PHE A 38 41.79 8.30 -5.67
N GLN A 39 42.46 7.41 -4.92
CA GLN A 39 41.78 6.29 -4.27
C GLN A 39 40.71 6.76 -3.29
N GLN A 40 40.99 7.80 -2.50
CA GLN A 40 40.00 8.37 -1.57
C GLN A 40 38.76 8.89 -2.31
N VAL A 41 38.93 9.70 -3.36
CA VAL A 41 37.80 10.26 -4.11
C VAL A 41 37.01 9.17 -4.85
N ILE A 42 37.69 8.11 -5.33
CA ILE A 42 37.04 6.94 -5.92
C ILE A 42 36.20 6.17 -4.87
N LEU A 43 36.70 6.02 -3.64
CA LEU A 43 35.94 5.40 -2.55
C LEU A 43 34.72 6.24 -2.18
N ASP A 44 34.86 7.57 -2.11
CA ASP A 44 33.75 8.47 -1.81
C ASP A 44 32.68 8.44 -2.90
N ALA A 45 33.09 8.38 -4.18
CA ALA A 45 32.18 8.21 -5.30
C ALA A 45 31.44 6.87 -5.25
N GLN A 46 32.13 5.78 -4.92
CA GLN A 46 31.50 4.46 -4.75
C GLN A 46 30.49 4.46 -3.61
N ASN A 47 30.83 5.04 -2.47
CA ASN A 47 29.92 5.18 -1.33
C ASN A 47 28.66 5.96 -1.71
N ALA A 48 28.81 7.09 -2.43
CA ALA A 48 27.68 7.87 -2.90
C ALA A 48 26.78 7.08 -3.86
N LEU A 49 27.37 6.25 -4.74
CA LEU A 49 26.62 5.37 -5.65
C LEU A 49 25.90 4.24 -4.90
N PHE A 50 26.53 3.64 -3.88
CA PHE A 50 25.87 2.64 -3.04
C PHE A 50 24.66 3.22 -2.32
N SER A 51 24.81 4.39 -1.70
CA SER A 51 23.68 5.08 -1.05
C SER A 51 22.58 5.44 -2.04
N ALA A 52 22.92 5.90 -3.25
CA ALA A 52 21.93 6.17 -4.29
C ALA A 52 21.18 4.90 -4.74
N ASN A 53 21.88 3.76 -4.84
CA ASN A 53 21.28 2.48 -5.19
C ASN A 53 20.37 1.93 -4.08
N GLU A 54 20.77 2.07 -2.82
CA GLU A 54 19.94 1.69 -1.68
C GLU A 54 18.63 2.48 -1.65
N GLU A 55 18.72 3.82 -1.72
CA GLU A 55 17.54 4.69 -1.81
C GLU A 55 16.65 4.34 -3.02
N ARG A 56 17.27 4.06 -4.18
CA ARG A 56 16.53 3.65 -5.39
C ARG A 56 15.81 2.32 -5.16
N SER A 57 16.42 1.36 -4.49
CA SER A 57 15.78 0.09 -4.15
C SER A 57 14.56 0.31 -3.26
N THR A 58 14.71 1.10 -2.20
CA THR A 58 13.59 1.44 -1.30
C THR A 58 12.44 2.10 -2.06
N LEU A 59 12.73 3.06 -2.95
CA LEU A 59 11.70 3.71 -3.76
C LEU A 59 11.00 2.74 -4.72
N ILE A 60 11.73 1.78 -5.29
CA ILE A 60 11.14 0.74 -6.15
C ILE A 60 10.17 -0.14 -5.34
N ASP A 61 10.56 -0.55 -4.13
CA ASP A 61 9.73 -1.36 -3.25
C ASP A 61 8.47 -0.59 -2.80
N GLU A 62 8.61 0.70 -2.47
CA GLU A 62 7.48 1.58 -2.16
C GLU A 62 6.53 1.73 -3.35
N ILE A 63 7.06 1.97 -4.55
CA ILE A 63 6.25 2.06 -5.77
C ILE A 63 5.50 0.75 -6.02
N ALA A 64 6.15 -0.40 -5.86
CA ALA A 64 5.51 -1.70 -6.01
C ALA A 64 4.39 -1.91 -4.98
N SER A 65 4.64 -1.56 -3.71
CA SER A 65 3.65 -1.61 -2.63
C SER A 65 2.45 -0.69 -2.87
N LEU A 66 2.70 0.55 -3.32
CA LEU A 66 1.65 1.51 -3.64
C LEU A 66 0.83 1.07 -4.85
N LYS A 67 1.48 0.57 -5.91
CA LYS A 67 0.77 0.01 -7.08
C LYS A 67 -0.12 -1.16 -6.69
N LYS A 68 0.35 -2.05 -5.82
CA LYS A 68 -0.46 -3.16 -5.29
C LYS A 68 -1.68 -2.64 -4.54
N LYS A 69 -1.50 -1.66 -3.64
CA LYS A 69 -2.62 -1.04 -2.92
C LYS A 69 -3.63 -0.42 -3.88
N ILE A 70 -3.17 0.35 -4.88
CA ILE A 70 -4.06 0.94 -5.90
C ILE A 70 -4.88 -0.14 -6.60
N ALA A 71 -4.25 -1.23 -7.05
CA ALA A 71 -4.97 -2.33 -7.67
C ALA A 71 -6.01 -2.97 -6.74
N GLU A 72 -5.69 -3.15 -5.45
CA GLU A 72 -6.66 -3.63 -4.45
C GLU A 72 -7.84 -2.67 -4.28
N PHE A 73 -7.60 -1.35 -4.27
CA PHE A 73 -8.65 -0.33 -4.21
C PHE A 73 -9.54 -0.32 -5.46
N GLU A 74 -8.95 -0.42 -6.64
CA GLU A 74 -9.68 -0.46 -7.91
C GLU A 74 -10.54 -1.72 -8.02
N ASN A 75 -9.97 -2.88 -7.68
CA ASN A 75 -10.69 -4.14 -7.62
C ASN A 75 -11.86 -4.08 -6.63
N TRP A 76 -11.63 -3.52 -5.43
CA TRP A 76 -12.70 -3.32 -4.45
C TRP A 76 -13.79 -2.41 -5.01
N LYS A 77 -13.45 -1.29 -5.65
CA LYS A 77 -14.43 -0.35 -6.19
C LYS A 77 -15.32 -1.04 -7.24
N ALA A 78 -14.72 -1.78 -8.17
CA ALA A 78 -15.44 -2.54 -9.18
C ALA A 78 -16.38 -3.58 -8.56
N ASP A 79 -15.92 -4.32 -7.53
CA ASP A 79 -16.77 -5.28 -6.83
C ASP A 79 -17.88 -4.58 -6.04
N ALA A 80 -17.59 -3.45 -5.39
CA ALA A 80 -18.56 -2.68 -4.60
C ALA A 80 -19.67 -2.07 -5.46
N GLU A 81 -19.39 -1.70 -6.71
CA GLU A 81 -20.38 -1.19 -7.67
C GLU A 81 -21.48 -2.22 -7.99
N ARG A 82 -21.23 -3.51 -7.74
CA ARG A 82 -22.22 -4.58 -7.90
C ARG A 82 -23.27 -4.59 -6.79
N TYR A 83 -22.99 -3.95 -5.66
CA TYR A 83 -23.87 -3.95 -4.49
C TYR A 83 -24.58 -2.60 -4.31
N GLU A 84 -25.70 -2.62 -3.61
CA GLU A 84 -26.46 -1.44 -3.23
C GLU A 84 -26.93 -1.56 -1.78
N LEU A 85 -27.03 -0.41 -1.10
CA LEU A 85 -27.50 -0.36 0.28
C LEU A 85 -29.03 -0.35 0.29
N LYS A 86 -29.65 -1.41 0.82
CA LYS A 86 -31.10 -1.59 0.87
C LYS A 86 -31.54 -2.19 2.21
N PRO A 87 -32.78 -1.92 2.66
CA PRO A 87 -33.35 -2.61 3.81
C PRO A 87 -33.33 -4.13 3.61
N ALA A 88 -32.99 -4.88 4.65
CA ALA A 88 -33.09 -6.33 4.66
C ALA A 88 -34.56 -6.76 4.68
N ASP A 89 -34.85 -7.93 4.11
CA ASP A 89 -36.22 -8.38 3.84
C ASP A 89 -37.15 -8.27 5.06
N GLY A 90 -38.18 -7.43 4.93
CA GLY A 90 -39.19 -7.23 5.97
C GLY A 90 -38.69 -6.49 7.22
N SER A 91 -37.63 -5.68 7.12
CA SER A 91 -37.09 -4.88 8.23
C SER A 91 -36.51 -3.54 7.76
N ASP A 92 -36.39 -2.56 8.67
CA ASP A 92 -35.74 -1.26 8.39
C ASP A 92 -34.21 -1.30 8.49
N VAL A 93 -33.62 -2.49 8.70
CA VAL A 93 -32.17 -2.67 8.82
C VAL A 93 -31.52 -2.55 7.46
N LEU A 94 -30.68 -1.54 7.25
CA LEU A 94 -29.93 -1.37 6.01
C LEU A 94 -28.77 -2.38 5.91
N THR A 95 -28.67 -3.06 4.77
CA THR A 95 -27.62 -4.04 4.42
C THR A 95 -27.18 -3.84 2.98
N TYR A 96 -25.98 -4.28 2.62
CA TYR A 96 -25.58 -4.28 1.21
C TYR A 96 -26.06 -5.56 0.54
N GLN A 97 -26.71 -5.43 -0.61
CA GLN A 97 -27.28 -6.54 -1.37
C GLN A 97 -26.80 -6.45 -2.81
N LEU A 98 -26.66 -7.60 -3.46
CA LEU A 98 -26.25 -7.67 -4.85
C LEU A 98 -27.35 -7.05 -5.73
N LYS A 99 -26.98 -6.19 -6.67
CA LYS A 99 -27.93 -5.62 -7.64
C LYS A 99 -28.47 -6.75 -8.51
N ALA A 100 -29.78 -6.75 -8.77
CA ALA A 100 -30.44 -7.78 -9.58
C ALA A 100 -29.80 -7.98 -10.97
N THR A 101 -29.24 -6.91 -11.56
CA THR A 101 -28.57 -6.98 -12.87
C THR A 101 -27.14 -7.54 -12.82
N MET A 102 -26.59 -7.78 -11.62
CA MET A 102 -25.19 -8.17 -11.36
C MET A 102 -25.09 -9.47 -10.56
N GLU A 103 -26.18 -10.24 -10.48
CA GLU A 103 -26.27 -11.50 -9.71
C GLU A 103 -25.32 -12.56 -10.22
N HIS A 104 -25.20 -12.72 -11.55
CA HIS A 104 -24.32 -13.69 -12.21
C HIS A 104 -24.41 -15.12 -11.63
N GLY A 105 -25.58 -15.53 -11.13
CA GLY A 105 -25.81 -16.85 -10.52
C GLY A 105 -25.46 -16.94 -9.03
N GLU A 106 -25.05 -15.85 -8.38
CA GLU A 106 -24.88 -15.79 -6.93
C GLU A 106 -26.26 -15.78 -6.23
N PRO A 107 -26.44 -16.54 -5.12
CA PRO A 107 -27.68 -16.50 -4.36
C PRO A 107 -27.87 -15.14 -3.69
N ALA A 108 -29.12 -14.73 -3.49
CA ALA A 108 -29.44 -13.53 -2.74
C ALA A 108 -28.86 -13.60 -1.31
N HIS A 109 -28.11 -12.58 -0.92
CA HIS A 109 -27.46 -12.50 0.38
C HIS A 109 -27.30 -11.06 0.85
N HIS A 110 -27.25 -10.88 2.17
CA HIS A 110 -27.00 -9.58 2.81
C HIS A 110 -25.55 -9.49 3.28
N LEU A 111 -24.89 -8.39 2.98
CA LEU A 111 -23.57 -8.06 3.49
C LEU A 111 -23.64 -7.05 4.64
N CYS A 112 -22.73 -7.21 5.59
CA CYS A 112 -22.59 -6.33 6.74
C CYS A 112 -22.18 -4.91 6.30
N PRO A 113 -22.95 -3.86 6.65
CA PRO A 113 -22.61 -2.48 6.33
C PRO A 113 -21.25 -2.03 6.86
N ASN A 114 -20.92 -2.44 8.09
CA ASN A 114 -19.67 -2.05 8.75
C ASN A 114 -18.45 -2.66 8.03
N CYS A 115 -18.48 -3.96 7.75
CA CYS A 115 -17.40 -4.60 6.99
C CYS A 115 -17.29 -4.05 5.56
N PHE A 116 -18.43 -3.79 4.91
CA PHE A 116 -18.44 -3.29 3.54
C PHE A 116 -17.78 -1.90 3.45
N GLN A 117 -18.06 -0.99 4.40
CA GLN A 117 -17.38 0.32 4.49
C GLN A 117 -15.87 0.19 4.73
N GLN A 118 -15.44 -0.90 5.37
CA GLN A 118 -14.02 -1.22 5.57
C GLN A 118 -13.40 -1.97 4.37
N ARG A 119 -14.07 -1.98 3.22
CA ARG A 119 -13.65 -2.67 1.99
C ARG A 119 -13.53 -4.18 2.15
N GLN A 120 -14.48 -4.79 2.87
CA GLN A 120 -14.49 -6.22 3.16
C GLN A 120 -15.91 -6.77 3.04
N LYS A 121 -16.11 -7.78 2.19
CA LYS A 121 -17.39 -8.50 2.14
C LYS A 121 -17.50 -9.43 3.33
N SER A 122 -18.61 -9.36 4.05
CA SER A 122 -18.96 -10.33 5.08
C SER A 122 -20.46 -10.57 5.05
N ILE A 123 -20.83 -11.81 4.76
CA ILE A 123 -22.23 -12.23 4.67
C ILE A 123 -22.82 -12.28 6.08
N LEU A 124 -23.98 -11.66 6.23
CA LEU A 124 -24.77 -11.68 7.45
C LEU A 124 -25.47 -13.04 7.56
N VAL A 125 -25.32 -13.68 8.71
CA VAL A 125 -25.98 -14.95 9.03
C VAL A 125 -27.25 -14.64 9.81
N LYS A 126 -28.36 -15.26 9.40
CA LYS A 126 -29.63 -15.16 10.13
C LYS A 126 -29.60 -16.06 11.35
N GLU A 127 -29.82 -15.49 12.52
CA GLU A 127 -29.95 -16.21 13.79
C GLU A 127 -31.32 -15.93 14.42
N GLN A 128 -31.94 -16.96 14.98
CA GLN A 128 -33.22 -16.85 15.67
C GLN A 128 -33.03 -17.21 17.14
N THR A 129 -33.45 -16.31 18.03
CA THR A 129 -33.39 -16.58 19.47
C THR A 129 -34.74 -17.14 19.93
N SER A 130 -34.68 -18.27 20.66
CA SER A 130 -35.87 -18.88 21.27
C SER A 130 -36.52 -17.96 22.32
N VAL A 131 -35.71 -17.15 23.01
CA VAL A 131 -36.18 -16.12 23.94
C VAL A 131 -36.62 -14.88 23.16
N GLY A 132 -37.90 -14.53 23.23
CA GLY A 132 -38.47 -13.30 22.66
C GLY A 132 -38.77 -13.34 21.15
N ARG A 133 -38.61 -14.49 20.48
CA ARG A 133 -38.82 -14.67 19.01
C ARG A 133 -38.13 -13.58 18.18
N ARG A 134 -36.89 -13.24 18.54
CA ARG A 134 -36.12 -12.24 17.80
C ARG A 134 -35.38 -12.90 16.64
N THR A 135 -35.37 -12.21 15.51
CA THR A 135 -34.55 -12.56 14.36
C THR A 135 -33.44 -11.53 14.25
N LEU A 136 -32.20 -12.01 14.20
CA LEU A 136 -30.98 -11.21 14.09
C LEU A 136 -30.27 -11.55 12.79
N LEU A 137 -29.64 -10.54 12.20
CA LEU A 137 -28.59 -10.69 11.21
C LEU A 137 -27.25 -10.45 11.92
N VAL A 138 -26.40 -11.47 11.94
CA VAL A 138 -25.14 -11.45 12.68
C VAL A 138 -23.97 -11.52 11.71
N CYS A 139 -23.05 -10.58 11.83
CA CYS A 139 -21.78 -10.60 11.10
C CYS A 139 -20.75 -11.41 11.89
N LYS A 140 -20.30 -12.55 11.35
CA LYS A 140 -19.26 -13.37 12.01
C LYS A 140 -17.85 -12.78 11.96
N ARG A 141 -17.64 -11.73 11.16
CA ARG A 141 -16.34 -11.04 11.06
C ARG A 141 -16.16 -9.97 12.13
N CYS A 142 -17.14 -9.08 12.29
CA CYS A 142 -17.05 -7.94 13.21
C CYS A 142 -18.00 -8.04 14.40
N ASN A 143 -18.71 -9.16 14.55
CA ASN A 143 -19.70 -9.43 15.61
C ASN A 143 -20.82 -8.39 15.72
N SER A 144 -21.08 -7.62 14.65
CA SER A 144 -22.22 -6.70 14.61
C SER A 144 -23.52 -7.49 14.48
N GLU A 145 -24.49 -7.13 15.31
CA GLU A 145 -25.82 -7.74 15.35
C GLU A 145 -26.88 -6.73 14.94
N TYR A 146 -27.74 -7.11 14.00
CA TYR A 146 -28.82 -6.27 13.51
C TYR A 146 -30.15 -6.98 13.71
N MET A 147 -31.02 -6.43 14.56
CA MET A 147 -32.34 -7.00 14.83
C MET A 147 -33.30 -6.68 13.68
N THR A 148 -33.78 -7.70 12.97
CA THR A 148 -34.70 -7.55 11.84
C THR A 148 -36.15 -7.84 12.22
N GLN A 149 -36.39 -8.67 13.25
CA GLN A 149 -37.73 -8.89 13.80
C GLN A 149 -37.68 -9.05 15.32
N GLY A 150 -38.72 -8.55 15.99
CA GLY A 150 -38.89 -8.63 17.44
C GLY A 150 -38.94 -7.24 18.11
N VAL A 151 -39.34 -7.21 19.38
CA VAL A 151 -39.42 -5.95 20.15
C VAL A 151 -38.07 -5.66 20.81
N ARG A 152 -37.51 -4.48 20.52
CA ARG A 152 -36.43 -3.91 21.33
C ARG A 152 -37.00 -3.54 22.69
N HIS A 153 -36.70 -4.32 23.71
CA HIS A 153 -36.88 -3.88 25.08
C HIS A 153 -35.73 -2.93 25.36
N ASN A 154 -36.05 -1.63 25.37
CA ASN A 154 -35.15 -0.57 25.80
C ASN A 154 -34.99 -0.61 27.32
#